data_AF-A0A8J7F5N6-F1
#
_entry.id   AF-A0A8J7F5N6-F1
#
_cell.length_a   1.000
_cell.length_b   1.000
_cell.length_c   1.000
_cell.angle_alpha   90.00
_cell.angle_beta   90.00
_cell.angle_gamma   90.00
#
_symmetry.space_group_name_H-M   'P 1'
#
loop_
_entity.id
_entity.type
_entity.pdbx_description
1 polymer ?
#
loop_
_entity_poly.entity_id
_entity_poly.type
_entity_poly.pdbx_seq_one_letter_code
_entity_poly.pdbx_strand_id
1 'polypeptide(L)'
;MVITKALRCSRTLTSALISGMLGVGLALSMNPSIAQAEVASNSQEYVTLSDHLVALRRAIIGQESSSNFRAVNPYSGALGYGQVMPANVASWTREALGHSISQADFLNSPDIQLQVIDYKLNQYWQDAWATSGGDVTIAIRQVASRWYSGNPQNYTSTAPEFYAGRRYPSIAEYSFSILQRYVAHVRGMRSYTY
;
A
#
# COMPACT_ATOMS: atom_id res chain seq x y z
N MET A 1 17.59 12.27 20.14
CA MET A 1 16.84 12.92 19.04
C MET A 1 17.01 12.04 17.80
N VAL A 2 16.08 11.11 17.56
CA VAL A 2 16.09 10.28 16.33
C VAL A 2 14.92 10.74 15.49
N ILE A 3 15.22 11.71 14.64
CA ILE A 3 14.40 12.10 13.50
C ILE A 3 14.67 11.05 12.43
N THR A 4 13.66 10.27 12.04
CA THR A 4 13.67 9.68 10.69
C THR A 4 12.26 9.22 10.35
N LYS A 5 11.67 9.72 9.25
CA LYS A 5 11.85 9.09 7.93
C LYS A 5 11.33 9.96 6.79
N ALA A 6 12.29 10.60 6.13
CA ALA A 6 12.40 10.65 4.68
C ALA A 6 13.82 11.12 4.34
N LEU A 7 14.70 10.19 3.94
CA LEU A 7 15.87 10.55 3.15
C LEU A 7 15.72 9.87 1.79
N ARG A 8 15.72 10.72 0.76
CA ARG A 8 15.64 10.37 -0.65
C ARG A 8 16.82 9.50 -1.05
N CYS A 9 16.59 8.55 -1.95
CA CYS A 9 17.63 8.09 -2.86
C CYS A 9 17.03 8.01 -4.26
N SER A 10 17.50 8.88 -5.14
CA SER A 10 17.21 8.89 -6.56
C SER A 10 18.22 8.00 -7.26
N ARG A 11 17.76 6.99 -8.01
CA ARG A 11 18.57 6.31 -9.02
C ARG A 11 17.74 6.08 -10.27
N THR A 12 18.17 6.79 -11.32
CA THR A 12 17.76 6.70 -12.71
C THR A 12 18.13 5.33 -13.28
N LEU A 13 17.20 4.66 -13.98
CA LEU A 13 17.50 3.52 -14.84
C LEU A 13 17.06 3.84 -16.27
N THR A 14 18.03 3.74 -17.16
CA THR A 14 18.02 3.96 -18.61
C THR A 14 17.15 2.94 -19.34
N SER A 15 16.31 3.42 -20.26
CA SER A 15 15.51 2.60 -21.19
C SER A 15 16.38 2.06 -22.35
N ALA A 16 16.22 0.77 -22.65
CA ALA A 16 16.71 0.17 -23.89
C ALA A 16 15.52 -0.10 -24.82
N LEU A 17 15.50 0.55 -25.97
CA LEU A 17 14.57 0.33 -27.08
C LEU A 17 15.12 -0.79 -27.96
N ILE A 18 14.31 -1.83 -28.23
CA ILE A 18 14.57 -2.78 -29.31
C ILE A 18 13.42 -2.63 -30.31
N SER A 19 13.73 -1.95 -31.42
CA SER A 19 12.91 -1.92 -32.64
C SER A 19 13.12 -3.22 -33.42
N GLY A 20 12.02 -3.83 -33.86
CA GLY A 20 12.02 -4.92 -34.83
C GLY A 20 10.69 -4.99 -35.55
N MET A 21 10.58 -4.33 -36.70
CA MET A 21 9.57 -4.61 -37.73
C MET A 21 10.29 -5.18 -38.94
N LEU A 22 9.86 -6.35 -39.44
CA LEU A 22 9.27 -6.56 -40.77
C LEU A 22 9.14 -8.06 -41.04
N GLY A 23 7.97 -8.50 -41.49
CA GLY A 23 7.71 -9.85 -41.98
C GLY A 23 6.27 -9.99 -42.46
N VAL A 24 6.09 -9.85 -43.78
CA VAL A 24 4.82 -9.92 -44.53
C VAL A 24 4.37 -11.38 -44.68
N GLY A 25 3.06 -11.66 -44.66
CA GLY A 25 2.54 -12.88 -45.29
C GLY A 25 1.14 -13.35 -44.89
N LEU A 26 0.20 -13.18 -45.83
CA LEU A 26 -0.96 -14.06 -46.15
C LEU A 26 -2.09 -14.25 -45.12
N ALA A 27 -3.23 -13.63 -45.43
CA ALA A 27 -4.54 -14.02 -44.90
C ALA A 27 -5.11 -15.20 -45.71
N LEU A 28 -5.42 -16.31 -45.03
CA LEU A 28 -6.36 -17.32 -45.50
C LEU A 28 -7.30 -17.70 -44.35
N SER A 29 -8.58 -17.55 -44.64
CA SER A 29 -9.77 -17.97 -43.92
C SER A 29 -9.68 -19.39 -43.34
N MET A 30 -10.11 -19.57 -42.08
CA MET A 30 -11.07 -20.60 -41.63
C MET A 30 -11.14 -20.68 -40.08
N ASN A 31 -12.24 -20.22 -39.49
CA ASN A 31 -12.78 -20.79 -38.23
C ASN A 31 -13.74 -21.90 -38.66
N PRO A 32 -13.74 -23.10 -38.03
CA PRO A 32 -14.16 -23.22 -36.64
C PRO A 32 -13.43 -24.32 -35.84
N SER A 33 -13.36 -24.18 -34.53
CA SER A 33 -13.68 -25.22 -33.53
C SER A 33 -13.16 -24.79 -32.18
N ILE A 34 -14.09 -24.51 -31.27
CA ILE A 34 -13.85 -24.40 -29.85
C ILE A 34 -13.44 -25.80 -29.39
N ALA A 35 -12.15 -26.07 -29.33
CA ALA A 35 -11.61 -27.13 -28.50
C ALA A 35 -11.50 -26.55 -27.09
N GLN A 36 -12.52 -26.81 -26.27
CA GLN A 36 -12.46 -26.64 -24.82
C GLN A 36 -11.29 -27.45 -24.27
N ALA A 37 -10.15 -26.81 -24.08
CA ALA A 37 -9.21 -27.25 -23.07
C ALA A 37 -9.68 -26.66 -21.74
N GLU A 38 -10.46 -27.45 -21.01
CA GLU A 38 -10.75 -27.23 -19.60
C GLU A 38 -9.43 -27.26 -18.82
N VAL A 39 -8.73 -26.13 -18.77
CA VAL A 39 -7.76 -25.90 -17.72
C VAL A 39 -8.57 -25.61 -16.47
N ALA A 40 -8.74 -26.63 -15.65
CA ALA A 40 -9.19 -26.51 -14.27
C ALA A 40 -8.29 -25.50 -13.56
N SER A 41 -8.69 -24.22 -13.61
CA SER A 41 -7.98 -23.14 -12.94
C SER A 41 -8.24 -23.29 -11.46
N ASN A 42 -7.27 -23.90 -10.79
CA ASN A 42 -7.14 -23.88 -9.35
C ASN A 42 -7.43 -22.44 -8.87
N SER A 43 -8.51 -22.25 -8.12
CA SER A 43 -9.14 -20.96 -7.79
C SER A 43 -8.35 -20.11 -6.78
N GLN A 44 -7.02 -20.22 -6.81
CA GLN A 44 -6.12 -19.42 -6.00
C GLN A 44 -5.61 -18.21 -6.79
N GLU A 45 -6.33 -17.10 -6.57
CA GLU A 45 -5.75 -15.79 -6.27
C GLU A 45 -5.06 -15.00 -7.40
N TYR A 46 -5.86 -14.44 -8.30
CA TYR A 46 -5.54 -13.12 -8.86
C TYR A 46 -6.36 -12.05 -8.12
N VAL A 47 -5.92 -11.69 -6.92
CA VAL A 47 -6.30 -10.41 -6.31
C VAL A 47 -5.53 -9.37 -7.11
N THR A 48 -6.18 -8.64 -8.02
CA THR A 48 -5.50 -7.61 -8.80
C THR A 48 -4.98 -6.52 -7.85
N LEU A 49 -3.92 -5.82 -8.24
CA LEU A 49 -3.26 -4.76 -7.45
C LEU A 49 -4.25 -3.79 -6.76
N SER A 50 -5.41 -3.52 -7.36
CA SER A 50 -6.53 -2.75 -6.78
C SER A 50 -7.08 -3.32 -5.47
N ASP A 51 -7.23 -4.64 -5.38
CA ASP A 51 -7.90 -5.32 -4.28
C ASP A 51 -6.94 -5.48 -3.10
N HIS A 52 -5.66 -5.74 -3.39
CA HIS A 52 -4.59 -5.66 -2.40
C HIS A 52 -4.55 -4.29 -1.73
N LEU A 53 -4.67 -3.22 -2.52
CA LEU A 53 -4.70 -1.84 -2.02
C LEU A 53 -5.90 -1.56 -1.13
N VAL A 54 -7.10 -1.99 -1.55
CA VAL A 54 -8.32 -1.84 -0.75
C VAL A 54 -8.21 -2.62 0.56
N ALA A 55 -7.73 -3.86 0.51
CA ALA A 55 -7.54 -4.70 1.68
C ALA A 55 -6.49 -4.13 2.64
N LEU A 56 -5.35 -3.64 2.13
CA LEU A 56 -4.31 -2.99 2.90
C LEU A 56 -4.81 -1.73 3.58
N ARG A 57 -5.51 -0.86 2.85
CA ARG A 57 -6.13 0.33 3.42
C ARG A 57 -7.06 -0.06 4.55
N ARG A 58 -7.99 -1.00 4.34
CA ARG A 58 -8.91 -1.44 5.40
C ARG A 58 -8.17 -1.99 6.62
N ALA A 59 -7.11 -2.77 6.41
CA ALA A 59 -6.30 -3.32 7.49
C ALA A 59 -5.59 -2.24 8.32
N ILE A 60 -4.92 -1.29 7.66
CA ILE A 60 -4.21 -0.17 8.29
C ILE A 60 -5.21 0.74 9.00
N ILE A 61 -6.25 1.21 8.31
CA ILE A 61 -7.19 2.19 8.86
C ILE A 61 -8.03 1.61 10.00
N GLY A 62 -8.39 0.34 9.91
CA GLY A 62 -9.06 -0.35 11.01
C GLY A 62 -8.23 -0.42 12.30
N GLN A 63 -6.91 -0.29 12.20
CA GLN A 63 -6.02 -0.16 13.35
C GLN A 63 -5.73 1.30 13.73
N GLU A 64 -5.55 2.18 12.75
CA GLU A 64 -5.16 3.58 12.99
C GLU A 64 -6.28 4.43 13.62
N SER A 65 -7.50 4.35 13.11
CA SER A 65 -8.56 5.30 13.50
C SER A 65 -9.94 4.68 13.70
N SER A 66 -10.08 3.36 13.47
CA SER A 66 -11.41 2.72 13.38
C SER A 66 -12.33 3.43 12.38
N SER A 67 -11.77 3.88 11.25
CA SER A 67 -12.46 4.61 10.17
C SER A 67 -12.90 6.04 10.52
N ASN A 68 -12.33 6.67 11.55
CA ASN A 68 -12.67 8.03 11.94
C ASN A 68 -11.81 9.08 11.20
N PHE A 69 -12.43 9.77 10.24
CA PHE A 69 -11.80 10.86 9.46
C PHE A 69 -11.38 12.09 10.26
N ARG A 70 -11.92 12.26 11.48
CA ARG A 70 -11.65 13.39 12.37
C ARG A 70 -10.79 13.02 13.57
N ALA A 71 -10.27 11.79 13.63
CA ALA A 71 -9.41 11.36 14.72
C ALA A 71 -8.14 12.21 14.78
N VAL A 72 -7.79 12.70 15.97
CA VAL A 72 -6.51 13.36 16.21
C VAL A 72 -5.86 12.68 17.40
N ASN A 73 -4.68 12.11 17.21
CA ASN A 73 -3.95 11.51 18.31
C ASN A 73 -3.50 12.62 19.30
N PRO A 74 -3.85 12.55 20.59
CA PRO A 74 -3.55 13.61 21.55
C PRO A 74 -2.05 13.74 21.87
N TYR A 75 -1.23 12.74 21.53
CA TYR A 75 0.19 12.73 21.81
C TYR A 75 1.03 13.02 20.57
N SER A 76 0.72 12.38 19.44
CA SER A 76 1.47 12.56 18.19
C SER A 76 0.91 13.63 17.26
N GLY A 77 -0.32 14.07 17.49
CA GLY A 77 -1.04 14.95 16.57
C GLY A 77 -1.37 14.29 15.23
N ALA A 78 -1.21 12.97 15.11
CA ALA A 78 -1.52 12.22 13.91
C ALA A 78 -3.00 12.42 13.50
N LEU A 79 -3.22 12.61 12.19
CA LEU A 79 -4.44 13.20 11.66
C LEU A 79 -5.31 12.20 10.89
N GLY A 80 -6.59 12.22 11.22
CA GLY A 80 -7.70 11.67 10.47
C GLY A 80 -7.65 10.16 10.25
N TYR A 81 -8.24 9.76 9.14
CA TYR A 81 -8.54 8.38 8.76
C TYR A 81 -7.31 7.48 8.86
N GLY A 82 -6.16 7.94 8.38
CA GLY A 82 -4.91 7.18 8.37
C GLY A 82 -3.90 7.53 9.46
N GLN A 83 -4.26 8.41 10.40
CA GLN A 83 -3.31 8.93 11.39
C GLN A 83 -2.03 9.47 10.72
N VAL A 84 -2.21 10.28 9.68
CA VAL A 84 -1.09 10.88 8.93
C VAL A 84 -0.40 11.91 9.82
N MET A 85 0.91 11.81 9.96
CA MET A 85 1.68 12.76 10.76
C MET A 85 1.59 14.18 10.17
N PRO A 86 1.36 15.23 10.99
CA PRO A 86 1.26 16.61 10.53
C PRO A 86 2.37 17.08 9.58
N ALA A 87 3.61 16.63 9.84
CA ALA A 87 4.79 16.97 9.03
C ALA A 87 4.75 16.39 7.60
N ASN A 88 3.97 15.33 7.36
CA ASN A 88 3.87 14.69 6.05
C ASN A 88 2.80 15.32 5.16
N VAL A 89 1.82 16.04 5.73
CA VAL A 89 0.64 16.51 4.99
C VAL A 89 1.04 17.32 3.76
N ALA A 90 1.92 18.32 3.92
CA ALA A 90 2.26 19.23 2.83
C ALA A 90 3.00 18.54 1.68
N SER A 91 3.89 17.58 1.96
CA SER A 91 4.63 16.85 0.94
C SER A 91 3.77 15.77 0.28
N TRP A 92 3.00 15.01 1.05
CA TRP A 92 2.16 13.94 0.51
C TRP A 92 1.02 14.49 -0.36
N THR A 93 0.41 15.60 0.04
CA THR A 93 -0.61 16.28 -0.77
C THR A 93 0.00 16.85 -2.05
N ARG A 94 1.20 17.41 -2.00
CA ARG A 94 1.93 17.84 -3.21
C ARG A 94 2.15 16.69 -4.18
N GLU A 95 2.57 15.53 -3.68
CA GLU A 95 2.82 14.33 -4.50
C GLU A 95 1.52 13.78 -5.11
N ALA A 96 0.44 13.71 -4.32
CA ALA A 96 -0.83 13.11 -4.76
C ALA A 96 -1.72 14.05 -5.59
N LEU A 97 -1.71 15.35 -5.29
CA LEU A 97 -2.65 16.36 -5.83
C LEU A 97 -1.99 17.41 -6.72
N GLY A 98 -0.65 17.44 -6.78
CA GLY A 98 0.11 18.49 -7.46
C GLY A 98 0.28 19.79 -6.67
N HIS A 99 -0.40 19.94 -5.52
CA HIS A 99 -0.28 21.10 -4.64
C HIS A 99 -0.35 20.71 -3.16
N SER A 100 0.21 21.56 -2.29
CA SER A 100 0.21 21.34 -0.84
C SER A 100 -1.02 21.99 -0.20
N ILE A 101 -1.59 21.35 0.82
CA ILE A 101 -2.65 21.93 1.64
C ILE A 101 -2.26 21.99 3.12
N SER A 102 -3.02 22.73 3.93
CA SER A 102 -2.78 22.82 5.37
C SER A 102 -3.25 21.54 6.10
N GLN A 103 -2.75 21.35 7.32
CA GLN A 103 -3.19 20.25 8.20
C GLN A 103 -4.69 20.33 8.52
N ALA A 104 -5.21 21.54 8.71
CA ALA A 104 -6.63 21.77 8.98
C ALA A 104 -7.49 21.42 7.76
N ASP A 105 -7.07 21.84 6.56
CA ASP A 105 -7.78 21.49 5.32
C ASP A 105 -7.77 19.98 5.09
N PHE A 106 -6.63 19.32 5.34
CA PHE A 106 -6.50 17.87 5.25
C PHE A 106 -7.45 17.15 6.21
N LEU A 107 -7.48 17.55 7.49
CA LEU A 107 -8.36 16.95 8.51
C LEU A 107 -9.85 17.15 8.18
N ASN A 108 -10.20 18.27 7.55
CA ASN A 108 -11.59 18.59 7.19
C ASN A 108 -12.03 18.03 5.82
N SER A 109 -11.16 17.34 5.09
CA SER A 109 -11.44 16.87 3.72
C SER A 109 -11.33 15.34 3.60
N PRO A 110 -12.38 14.56 3.95
CA PRO A 110 -12.36 13.11 3.87
C PRO A 110 -11.90 12.54 2.52
N ASP A 111 -12.36 13.13 1.41
CA ASP A 111 -11.99 12.68 0.07
C ASP A 111 -10.50 12.89 -0.22
N ILE A 112 -9.94 14.03 0.23
CA ILE A 112 -8.50 14.29 0.11
C ILE A 112 -7.70 13.30 0.96
N GLN A 113 -8.17 12.99 2.18
CA GLN A 113 -7.50 11.98 3.02
C GLN A 113 -7.44 10.63 2.28
N LEU A 114 -8.57 10.17 1.72
CA LEU A 114 -8.60 8.92 0.96
C LEU A 114 -7.66 8.97 -0.24
N GLN A 115 -7.73 10.03 -1.06
CA GLN A 115 -6.90 10.15 -2.25
C GLN A 115 -5.40 10.14 -1.93
N VAL A 116 -4.98 10.87 -0.89
CA VAL A 116 -3.57 10.92 -0.46
C VAL A 116 -3.14 9.58 0.14
N ILE A 117 -3.97 8.97 1.00
CA ILE A 117 -3.66 7.67 1.62
C ILE A 117 -3.55 6.59 0.54
N ASP A 118 -4.50 6.50 -0.38
CA ASP A 118 -4.50 5.53 -1.48
C ASP A 118 -3.27 5.70 -2.36
N TYR A 119 -2.93 6.95 -2.70
CA TYR A 119 -1.74 7.27 -3.48
C TYR A 119 -0.46 6.76 -2.77
N LYS A 120 -0.28 7.05 -1.48
CA LYS A 120 0.91 6.62 -0.72
C LYS A 120 0.96 5.11 -0.52
N LEU A 121 -0.18 4.46 -0.23
CA LEU A 121 -0.24 3.01 -0.10
C LEU A 121 0.08 2.32 -1.42
N ASN A 122 -0.36 2.85 -2.55
CA ASN A 122 0.00 2.33 -3.87
C ASN A 122 1.50 2.42 -4.13
N GLN A 123 2.12 3.57 -3.85
CA GLN A 123 3.58 3.70 -3.95
C GLN A 123 4.31 2.70 -3.06
N TYR A 124 3.88 2.56 -1.80
CA TYR A 124 4.51 1.65 -0.86
C TYR A 124 4.35 0.19 -1.29
N TRP A 125 3.18 -0.15 -1.84
CA TRP A 125 2.89 -1.48 -2.34
C TRP A 125 3.78 -1.84 -3.54
N GLN A 126 3.91 -0.94 -4.51
CA GLN A 126 4.77 -1.17 -5.68
C GLN A 126 6.22 -1.41 -5.27
N ASP A 127 6.76 -0.57 -4.38
CA ASP A 127 8.10 -0.72 -3.86
C ASP A 127 8.26 -2.06 -3.11
N ALA A 128 7.30 -2.37 -2.23
CA ALA A 128 7.33 -3.59 -1.41
C ALA A 128 7.19 -4.87 -2.25
N TRP A 129 6.35 -4.86 -3.28
CA TRP A 129 6.21 -5.97 -4.22
C TRP A 129 7.53 -6.27 -4.93
N ALA A 130 8.20 -5.22 -5.42
CA ALA A 130 9.50 -5.35 -6.06
C ALA A 130 10.57 -5.87 -5.07
N THR A 131 10.66 -5.30 -3.87
CA THR A 131 11.71 -5.68 -2.90
C THR A 131 11.47 -7.03 -2.22
N SER A 132 10.24 -7.52 -2.20
CA SER A 132 9.89 -8.84 -1.67
C SER A 132 10.03 -9.97 -2.70
N GLY A 133 10.31 -9.65 -3.97
CA GLY A 133 10.31 -10.65 -5.04
C GLY A 133 8.92 -11.23 -5.34
N GLY A 134 7.86 -10.45 -5.09
CA GLY A 134 6.48 -10.90 -5.26
C GLY A 134 5.91 -11.71 -4.09
N ASP A 135 6.61 -11.80 -2.96
CA ASP A 135 6.05 -12.40 -1.74
C ASP A 135 5.04 -11.43 -1.11
N VAL A 136 3.76 -11.75 -1.27
CA VAL A 136 2.63 -10.97 -0.74
C VAL A 136 2.73 -10.74 0.78
N THR A 137 3.20 -11.73 1.54
CA THR A 137 3.28 -11.65 3.00
C THR A 137 4.36 -10.67 3.42
N ILE A 138 5.53 -10.75 2.79
CA ILE A 138 6.63 -9.81 3.01
C ILE A 138 6.22 -8.41 2.53
N ALA A 139 5.59 -8.30 1.37
CA ALA A 139 5.15 -7.03 0.81
C ALA A 139 4.19 -6.28 1.76
N ILE A 140 3.16 -6.97 2.28
CA ILE A 140 2.21 -6.40 3.26
C ILE A 140 2.95 -5.89 4.50
N ARG A 141 3.87 -6.69 5.05
CA ARG A 141 4.62 -6.32 6.25
C ARG A 141 5.57 -5.15 5.99
N GLN A 142 6.17 -5.06 4.81
CA GLN A 142 7.00 -3.92 4.40
C GLN A 142 6.17 -2.64 4.23
N VAL A 143 4.98 -2.71 3.62
CA VAL A 143 4.04 -1.57 3.56
C VAL A 143 3.67 -1.10 4.96
N ALA A 144 3.26 -2.02 5.83
CA ALA A 144 2.88 -1.69 7.21
C ALA A 144 4.06 -1.09 8.00
N SER A 145 5.25 -1.67 7.85
CA SER A 145 6.48 -1.14 8.46
C SER A 145 6.80 0.27 7.96
N ARG A 146 6.61 0.54 6.67
CA ARG A 146 6.80 1.87 6.09
C ARG A 146 5.70 2.85 6.50
N TRP A 147 4.46 2.41 6.66
CA TRP A 147 3.39 3.27 7.16
C TRP A 147 3.67 3.74 8.60
N TYR A 148 3.94 2.78 9.47
CA TYR A 148 4.10 3.00 10.90
C TYR A 148 5.41 3.69 11.25
N SER A 149 6.49 3.17 10.68
CA SER A 149 7.81 3.61 11.05
C SER A 149 8.40 4.53 10.00
N GLY A 150 8.06 4.39 8.70
CA GLY A 150 8.69 5.03 7.53
C GLY A 150 9.82 4.22 6.85
N ASN A 151 10.22 3.06 7.40
CA ASN A 151 11.26 2.20 6.82
C ASN A 151 10.67 0.81 6.56
N PRO A 152 10.57 0.36 5.32
CA PRO A 152 9.98 -0.93 4.99
C PRO A 152 10.79 -2.11 5.56
N GLN A 153 12.10 -1.98 5.73
CA GLN A 153 12.98 -3.09 6.13
C GLN A 153 12.97 -3.39 7.63
N ASN A 154 12.33 -2.55 8.43
CA ASN A 154 12.21 -2.79 9.88
C ASN A 154 11.04 -3.73 10.23
N TYR A 155 10.39 -4.37 9.27
CA TYR A 155 9.18 -5.17 9.49
C TYR A 155 9.36 -6.39 10.42
N THR A 156 10.60 -6.77 10.73
CA THR A 156 10.97 -7.81 11.71
C THR A 156 11.56 -7.24 13.01
N SER A 157 11.70 -5.92 13.13
CA SER A 157 12.27 -5.27 14.31
C SER A 157 11.37 -5.42 15.53
N THR A 158 11.87 -6.08 16.57
CA THR A 158 11.22 -6.23 17.87
C THR A 158 11.60 -5.14 18.87
N ALA A 159 12.41 -4.17 18.44
CA ALA A 159 12.77 -3.03 19.28
C ALA A 159 11.51 -2.27 19.70
N PRO A 160 11.39 -1.87 20.99
CA PRO A 160 10.28 -1.04 21.43
C PRO A 160 10.30 0.33 20.74
N GLU A 161 9.15 0.77 20.26
CA GLU A 161 9.00 2.11 19.70
C GLU A 161 8.53 3.09 20.78
N PHE A 162 9.01 4.33 20.69
CA PHE A 162 8.61 5.39 21.60
C PHE A 162 8.27 6.66 20.85
N TYR A 163 7.15 7.27 21.22
CA TYR A 163 6.77 8.60 20.74
C TYR A 163 6.34 9.47 21.92
N ALA A 164 6.95 10.65 22.06
CA ALA A 164 6.70 11.57 23.18
C ALA A 164 6.76 10.87 24.56
N GLY A 165 7.72 9.96 24.74
CA GLY A 165 7.92 9.22 26.00
C GLY A 165 6.94 8.06 26.25
N ARG A 166 5.98 7.82 25.34
CA ARG A 166 5.05 6.68 25.43
C ARG A 166 5.56 5.51 24.62
N ARG A 167 5.43 4.30 25.17
CA ARG A 167 5.71 3.05 24.45
C ARG A 167 4.59 2.76 23.46
N TYR A 168 4.97 2.41 22.24
CA TYR A 168 4.10 1.89 21.20
C TYR A 168 4.51 0.45 20.86
N PRO A 169 3.69 -0.31 20.09
CA PRO A 169 4.11 -1.61 19.59
C PRO A 169 5.43 -1.55 18.84
N SER A 170 6.20 -2.62 18.91
CA SER A 170 7.34 -2.80 17.99
C SER A 170 6.85 -2.84 16.54
N ILE A 171 7.75 -2.56 15.60
CA ILE A 171 7.42 -2.58 14.17
C ILE A 171 7.05 -4.00 13.72
N ALA A 172 7.66 -5.03 14.31
CA ALA A 172 7.28 -6.42 14.10
C ALA A 172 5.83 -6.70 14.54
N GLU A 173 5.45 -6.31 15.76
CA GLU A 173 4.09 -6.50 16.27
C GLU A 173 3.06 -5.73 15.42
N TYR A 174 3.34 -4.47 15.09
CA TYR A 174 2.47 -3.65 14.26
C TYR A 174 2.27 -4.29 12.87
N SER A 175 3.36 -4.60 12.17
CA SER A 175 3.29 -5.13 10.80
C SER A 175 2.60 -6.49 10.73
N PHE A 176 2.77 -7.32 11.76
CA PHE A 176 2.11 -8.61 11.86
C PHE A 176 0.60 -8.47 12.11
N SER A 177 0.18 -7.55 12.98
CA SER A 177 -1.25 -7.24 13.19
C SER A 177 -1.93 -6.79 11.89
N ILE A 178 -1.27 -5.96 11.07
CA ILE A 178 -1.79 -5.55 9.77
C ILE A 178 -1.94 -6.74 8.81
N LEU A 179 -0.95 -7.63 8.75
CA LEU A 179 -1.04 -8.86 7.97
C LEU A 179 -2.25 -9.71 8.38
N GLN A 180 -2.49 -9.88 9.68
CA GLN A 180 -3.63 -10.66 10.16
C GLN A 180 -4.97 -10.04 9.74
N ARG A 181 -5.12 -8.72 9.86
CA ARG A 181 -6.31 -7.97 9.43
C ARG A 181 -6.53 -8.08 7.92
N TYR A 182 -5.45 -7.96 7.15
CA TYR A 182 -5.48 -8.14 5.70
C TYR A 182 -5.99 -9.54 5.32
N VAL A 183 -5.43 -10.59 5.92
CA VAL A 183 -5.81 -11.98 5.62
C VAL A 183 -7.28 -12.23 5.98
N ALA A 184 -7.74 -11.72 7.12
CA ALA A 184 -9.14 -11.82 7.52
C ALA A 184 -10.06 -11.14 6.49
N HIS A 185 -9.66 -9.99 5.96
CA HIS A 185 -10.43 -9.28 4.93
C HIS A 185 -10.54 -10.07 3.63
N VAL A 186 -9.41 -10.57 3.11
CA VAL A 186 -9.38 -11.33 1.86
C VAL A 186 -10.15 -12.64 1.97
N ARG A 187 -10.03 -13.36 3.10
CA ARG A 187 -10.81 -14.58 3.35
C ARG A 187 -12.31 -14.29 3.40
N GLY A 188 -12.70 -13.17 4.01
CA GLY A 188 -14.08 -12.69 3.99
C GLY A 188 -14.60 -12.52 2.56
N MET A 189 -13.85 -11.80 1.70
CA MET A 189 -14.26 -11.56 0.31
C MET A 189 -14.51 -12.85 -0.49
N ARG A 190 -13.64 -13.86 -0.34
CA ARG A 190 -13.82 -15.17 -1.02
C ARG A 190 -15.03 -15.96 -0.54
N SER A 191 -15.55 -15.67 0.65
CA SER A 191 -16.68 -16.38 1.23
C SER A 191 -18.05 -15.85 0.74
N TYR A 192 -18.08 -14.69 0.07
CA TYR A 192 -19.33 -14.06 -0.42
C TYR A 192 -19.58 -14.25 -1.92
N THR A 193 -18.70 -14.95 -2.63
CA THR A 193 -18.87 -15.32 -4.04
C THR A 193 -19.41 -16.76 -4.11
N TYR A 194 -20.73 -16.92 -4.08
CA TYR A 194 -21.45 -18.17 -4.37
C TYR A 194 -22.69 -17.87 -5.21
#